data_AF-A0AA45LF06-F1
#
_entry.id   AF-A0AA45LF06-F1
#
_cell.length_a   1.000
_cell.length_b   1.000
_cell.length_c   1.000
_cell.angle_alpha   90.00
_cell.angle_beta   90.00
_cell.angle_gamma   90.00
#
_symmetry.space_group_name_H-M   'P 1'
#
loop_
_entity.id
_entity.type
_entity.pdbx_description
1 polymer ?
#
loop_
_entity_poly.entity_id
_entity_poly.type
_entity_poly.pdbx_seq_one_letter_code
_entity_poly.pdbx_strand_id
1 'polypeptide(L)' 'MKDWYYDALDRAPEQLPAFLDGLDSSWVGLSLTMPLKRAVLRLLDDLSPAVVATGAANTVILREGRRVGENADSA' A
#
# COMPACT_ATOMS: atom_id res chain seq x y z
N MET A 1 -5.35 -19.24 -15.92
CA MET A 1 -4.39 -18.32 -15.27
C MET A 1 -5.12 -17.01 -15.07
N LYS A 2 -4.94 -16.35 -13.92
CA LYS A 2 -5.54 -15.02 -13.69
C LYS A 2 -4.52 -14.00 -14.16
N ASP A 3 -4.87 -13.21 -15.17
CA ASP A 3 -3.99 -12.16 -15.69
C ASP A 3 -4.05 -10.97 -14.75
N TRP A 4 -2.87 -10.50 -14.32
CA TRP A 4 -2.72 -9.33 -13.49
C TRP A 4 -2.12 -8.20 -14.31
N TYR A 5 -2.67 -7.01 -14.14
CA TYR A 5 -2.18 -5.80 -14.79
C TYR A 5 -1.61 -4.86 -13.74
N TYR A 6 -0.60 -4.10 -14.15
CA TYR A 6 0.03 -3.09 -13.33
C TYR A 6 -0.11 -1.76 -14.03
N ASP A 7 -0.70 -0.78 -13.35
CA ASP A 7 -0.95 0.55 -13.89
C ASP A 7 -0.55 1.63 -12.87
N ALA A 8 -0.29 2.84 -13.37
CA ALA A 8 0.11 3.98 -12.56
C ALA A 8 -1.07 4.94 -12.41
N LEU A 9 -1.47 5.19 -11.17
CA LEU A 9 -2.50 6.16 -10.82
C LEU A 9 -1.88 7.31 -10.04
N ASP A 10 -1.98 8.53 -10.58
CA ASP A 10 -1.52 9.72 -9.87
C ASP A 10 -2.54 10.13 -8.81
N ARG A 11 -2.10 10.18 -7.55
CA ARG A 11 -2.95 10.39 -6.37
C ARG A 11 -2.23 11.21 -5.31
N ALA A 12 -2.96 12.17 -4.74
CA ALA A 12 -2.51 12.92 -3.57
C ALA A 12 -2.74 12.11 -2.27
N PRO A 13 -1.96 12.34 -1.20
CA PRO A 13 -2.13 11.69 0.10
C PRO A 13 -3.55 11.71 0.66
N GLU A 14 -4.26 12.81 0.43
CA GLU A 14 -5.61 13.04 0.95
C GLU A 14 -6.65 12.13 0.28
N GLN A 15 -6.34 11.65 -0.93
CA GLN A 15 -7.19 10.75 -1.70
C GLN A 15 -6.96 9.28 -1.33
N LEU A 16 -5.84 8.97 -0.67
CA LEU A 16 -5.43 7.61 -0.38
C LEU A 16 -6.43 6.84 0.50
N PRO A 17 -7.02 7.41 1.58
CA PRO A 17 -8.01 6.67 2.38
C PRO A 17 -9.22 6.24 1.56
N ALA A 18 -9.85 7.18 0.85
CA ALA A 18 -11.02 6.89 0.03
C ALA A 18 -10.70 5.90 -1.10
N PHE A 19 -9.49 5.97 -1.66
CA PHE A 19 -9.03 5.02 -2.67
C PHE A 19 -8.88 3.60 -2.09
N LEU A 20 -8.23 3.45 -0.93
CA LEU A 20 -8.07 2.15 -0.26
C LEU A 20 -9.41 1.54 0.17
N ASP A 21 -10.36 2.37 0.59
CA ASP A 21 -11.71 1.93 0.97
C ASP A 21 -12.55 1.48 -0.23
N GLY A 22 -12.22 1.96 -1.43
CA GLY A 22 -12.87 1.58 -2.68
C GLY A 22 -12.29 0.35 -3.38
N LEU A 23 -11.22 -0.26 -2.84
CA LEU A 23 -10.62 -1.44 -3.44
C LEU A 23 -11.50 -2.68 -3.22
N ASP A 24 -11.72 -3.43 -4.29
CA ASP A 24 -12.42 -4.72 -4.25
C ASP A 24 -11.44 -5.89 -4.47
N SER A 25 -11.98 -7.10 -4.61
CA SER A 25 -11.19 -8.33 -4.84
C SER A 25 -10.45 -8.38 -6.19
N SER A 26 -10.62 -7.39 -7.07
CA SER A 26 -9.83 -7.24 -8.29
C SER A 26 -8.44 -6.67 -8.02
N TRP A 27 -8.16 -6.21 -6.80
CA TRP A 27 -6.85 -5.73 -6.36
C TRP A 27 -6.16 -6.76 -5.48
N VAL A 28 -4.84 -6.90 -5.63
CA VAL A 28 -4.00 -7.74 -4.75
C VAL A 28 -2.99 -6.94 -3.95
N GLY A 29 -2.74 -5.70 -4.38
CA GLY A 29 -1.80 -4.83 -3.71
C GLY A 29 -1.57 -3.55 -4.51
N LEU A 30 -0.79 -2.66 -3.92
CA LEU A 30 -0.42 -1.38 -4.46
C LEU A 30 1.08 -1.17 -4.25
N SER A 31 1.73 -0.56 -5.24
CA SER A 31 3.03 0.07 -5.04
C SER A 31 2.82 1.56 -4.83
N LEU A 32 3.55 2.13 -3.88
CA LEU A 32 3.43 3.53 -3.49
C LEU A 32 4.76 4.24 -3.65
N THR A 33 4.69 5.41 -4.29
CA THR A 33 5.81 6.35 -4.39
C THR A 33 5.59 7.56 -3.48
N MET A 34 6.58 8.45 -3.37
CA MET A 34 6.43 9.68 -2.58
C MET A 34 5.34 10.58 -3.17
N PRO A 35 4.53 11.25 -2.34
CA PRO A 35 4.55 11.28 -0.86
C PRO A 35 3.74 10.16 -0.17
N LEU A 36 3.15 9.23 -0.92
CA LEU A 36 2.21 8.22 -0.40
C LEU A 36 2.85 7.20 0.54
N LYS A 37 4.17 6.94 0.40
CA LYS A 37 4.90 5.98 1.25
C LYS A 37 4.74 6.23 2.76
N ARG A 38 4.58 7.49 3.18
CA ARG A 38 4.37 7.87 4.59
C ARG A 38 2.89 8.03 4.93
N ALA A 39 2.10 8.51 3.97
CA ALA A 39 0.67 8.74 4.17
C ALA A 39 -0.09 7.44 4.48
N VAL A 40 0.32 6.33 3.86
CA VAL A 40 -0.35 5.04 4.00
C VAL A 40 -0.23 4.43 5.40
N LEU A 41 0.77 4.80 6.20
CA LEU A 41 1.07 4.13 7.47
C LEU A 41 -0.11 4.10 8.44
N ARG A 42 -0.93 5.17 8.43
CA ARG A 42 -2.12 5.31 9.28
C ARG A 42 -3.34 4.51 8.77
N LEU A 43 -3.22 3.89 7.61
CA LEU A 43 -4.29 3.19 6.88
C LEU A 43 -4.03 1.69 6.77
N LEU A 44 -2.93 1.21 7.36
CA LEU A 44 -2.51 -0.19 7.36
C LEU A 44 -2.95 -0.88 8.64
N ASP A 45 -3.35 -2.15 8.51
CA ASP A 45 -3.73 -3.00 9.63
C ASP A 45 -2.52 -3.69 10.27
N ASP A 46 -1.49 -3.98 9.47
CA ASP A 46 -0.23 -4.55 9.92
C ASP A 46 0.95 -3.84 9.26
N LEU A 47 2.04 -3.69 10.02
CA LEU A 47 3.30 -3.11 9.57
C LEU A 47 4.39 -4.16 9.65
N SER A 48 5.12 -4.40 8.57
CA SER A 48 6.30 -5.26 8.64
C SER A 48 7.44 -4.59 9.43
N PRO A 49 8.41 -5.36 9.94
CA PRO A 49 9.54 -4.79 10.69
C PRO A 49 10.30 -3.70 9.92
N ALA A 50 10.41 -3.86 8.60
CA ALA A 50 11.05 -2.86 7.73
C ALA A 50 10.26 -1.55 7.68
N VAL A 51 8.91 -1.62 7.65
CA VAL A 51 8.06 -0.42 7.72
C VAL A 51 8.21 0.30 9.06
N VAL A 52 8.27 -0.46 10.16
CA VAL A 52 8.50 0.11 11.50
C VAL A 52 9.86 0.79 11.59
N ALA A 53 10.91 0.18 11.03
CA ALA A 53 12.26 0.73 11.05
C ALA A 53 12.43 1.98 10.19
N THR A 54 11.82 2.00 8.99
CA THR A 54 12.00 3.07 8.00
C THR A 54 10.98 4.21 8.15
N GLY A 55 9.85 3.96 8.80
CA GLY A 55 8.73 4.90 8.84
C GLY A 55 8.15 5.18 7.45
N ALA A 56 8.16 4.18 6.56
CA ALA A 56 7.63 4.25 5.21
C ALA A 56 7.20 2.85 4.73
N ALA A 57 6.13 2.76 3.94
CA ALA A 57 5.73 1.55 3.24
C ALA A 57 5.64 1.83 1.74
N ASN A 58 6.42 1.12 0.94
CA ASN A 58 6.39 1.25 -0.52
C ASN A 58 5.43 0.25 -1.18
N THR A 59 4.93 -0.73 -0.42
CA THR A 59 4.04 -1.76 -0.91
C THR A 59 2.90 -1.99 0.09
N VAL A 60 1.68 -2.08 -0.41
CA VAL A 60 0.51 -2.54 0.34
C VAL A 60 0.08 -3.87 -0.24
N ILE A 61 -0.07 -4.89 0.60
CA ILE A 61 -0.60 -6.18 0.20
C ILE A 61 -1.99 -6.34 0.80
N LEU A 62 -2.97 -6.70 -0.04
CA LEU A 62 -4.33 -6.98 0.39
C LEU A 62 -4.48 -8.48 0.64
N ARG A 63 -4.65 -8.88 1.90
CA ARG A 63 -4.80 -10.28 2.30
C ARG A 63 -5.94 -10.42 3.29
N GLU A 64 -6.90 -11.29 2.98
CA GLU A 64 -7.99 -11.65 3.89
C GLU A 64 -8.75 -10.42 4.46
N GLY A 65 -8.93 -9.38 3.65
CA GLY A 65 -9.58 -8.13 4.05
C GLY A 65 -8.71 -7.18 4.86
N ARG A 66 -7.43 -7.49 5.06
CA ARG A 66 -6.45 -6.66 5.76
C ARG A 66 -5.42 -6.04 4.80
N ARG A 67 -4.90 -4.87 5.18
CA ARG A 67 -3.90 -4.08 4.47
C ARG A 67 -2.55 -4.21 5.19
N VAL A 68 -1.64 -4.97 4.60
CA VAL A 68 -0.30 -5.21 5.17
C VAL A 68 0.72 -4.31 4.46
N GLY A 69 1.44 -3.51 5.23
CA GLY A 69 2.51 -2.67 4.71
C GLY A 69 3.84 -3.40 4.66
N GLU A 70 4.50 -3.31 3.51
CA GLU A 70 5.86 -3.78 3.31
C GLU A 70 6.77 -2.64 2.86
N ASN A 71 8.05 -2.75 3.22
CA ASN A 71 9.09 -1.92 2.67
C ASN A 71 10.32 -2.76 2.36
N ALA A 72 10.67 -2.85 1.08
CA ALA A 72 11.87 -3.54 0.61
C ALA A 72 13.11 -2.63 0.59
N ASP A 73 12.95 -1.34 0.91
CA ASP A 73 14.06 -0.40 1.01
C ASP A 73 14.83 -0.77 2.30
N SER A 74 15.94 -1.50 2.15
CA SER A 74 16.86 -1.83 3.25
C SER A 74 17.39 -0.55 3.89
N ALA A 75 17.26 -0.46 5.22
CA ALA A 75 17.73 0.67 6.04
C ALA A 75 19.26 0.87 5.96
#